data_AF-A0AAV3PS26-F1
#
_entry.id   AF-A0AAV3PS26-F1
#
_cell.length_a   1.000
_cell.length_b   1.000
_cell.length_c   1.000
_cell.angle_alpha   90.00
_cell.angle_beta   90.00
_cell.angle_gamma   90.00
#
_symmetry.space_group_name_H-M   'P 1'
#
loop_
_entity.id
_entity.type
_entity.pdbx_description
1 polymer ?
#
loop_
_entity_poly.entity_id
_entity_poly.type
_entity_poly.pdbx_seq_one_letter_code
_entity_poly.pdbx_strand_id
1 'polypeptide(L)'
;MPRRQFSDFSLVRKEIADETDRVTGKTKQISPVPIHLSIYSPNVVNLTLIDLPGLTKVAVEGQPESIVQDIENMVRSYVEKPNCIILAISPANQDIATSDAIKLSREVDPAGDCTFGVLTKLDLMDKGTDALDVLEGRAYRLQHPWVGIVNRSQQDINKNVDMIAARRKEREYFATSPDYSHLANKMGSEYLAKLLSQHLESVIKARIPSITSLINKNIEELESELDHMGRPIAGDAGAQLYTILEMCRAFDKIFKEHLDGGRPGGDRIYGVFDNQLPAALRKLPFDRHLSIQSVKKMVSEADGYQPHLIAPEQGYRRLIEGSLNYFRGPAESSVDAVHFVLMELVRKSLGECQELKRFPSLEAAIAAAAYESLDRFKDESKKTVLRLVDMEASYLSVDFFRKLPQEVEKGGNPASTTVDRYAEGHFRRIASNVSSYVNMVSKGCGILSSWRG
;
A
#
# COMPACT_ATOMS: atom_id res chain seq x y z
N MET A 1 24.26 9.35 39.40
CA MET A 1 24.06 8.43 40.54
C MET A 1 22.60 7.97 40.60
N PRO A 2 22.19 6.80 40.06
CA PRO A 2 20.80 6.39 40.18
C PRO A 2 20.64 5.39 41.34
N ARG A 3 19.90 5.81 42.39
CA ARG A 3 19.29 5.04 43.52
C ARG A 3 19.46 5.64 44.93
N ARG A 4 19.93 6.88 45.09
CA ARG A 4 19.92 7.52 46.42
C ARG A 4 18.52 8.03 46.74
N GLN A 5 17.85 7.41 47.69
CA GLN A 5 16.57 7.89 48.22
C GLN A 5 16.84 8.87 49.36
N PHE A 6 16.14 10.00 49.36
CA PHE A 6 16.19 10.99 50.42
C PHE A 6 14.87 10.97 51.18
N SER A 7 14.95 10.88 52.52
CA SER A 7 13.79 11.02 53.42
C SER A 7 13.71 12.40 54.08
N ASP A 8 14.80 13.17 54.05
CA ASP A 8 14.89 14.54 54.58
C ASP A 8 14.97 15.56 53.43
N PHE A 9 13.98 16.45 53.36
CA PHE A 9 13.91 17.52 52.36
C PHE A 9 15.05 18.54 52.47
N SER A 10 15.70 18.65 53.63
CA SER A 10 16.87 19.50 53.82
C SER A 10 18.06 18.97 53.01
N LEU A 11 18.22 17.64 52.96
CA LEU A 11 19.23 16.97 52.14
C LEU A 11 18.87 17.07 50.65
N VAL A 12 17.59 16.97 50.29
CA VAL A 12 17.15 17.18 48.89
C VAL A 12 17.52 18.59 48.42
N ARG A 13 17.21 19.63 49.22
CA ARG A 13 17.57 21.02 48.89
C ARG A 13 19.07 21.18 48.72
N LYS A 14 19.86 20.59 49.62
CA LYS A 14 21.32 20.62 49.52
C LYS A 14 21.81 19.92 48.25
N GLU A 15 21.27 18.76 47.91
CA GLU A 15 21.66 18.04 46.69
C GLU A 15 21.29 18.82 45.41
N ILE A 16 20.13 19.49 45.37
CA ILE A 16 19.76 20.35 44.24
C ILE A 16 20.78 21.49 44.08
N ALA A 17 21.18 22.13 45.18
CA ALA A 17 22.20 23.18 45.15
C ALA A 17 23.58 22.63 44.73
N ASP A 18 24.00 21.49 45.30
CA ASP A 18 25.26 20.83 44.99
C ASP A 18 25.31 20.38 43.51
N GLU A 19 24.19 19.90 42.94
CA GLU A 19 24.09 19.51 41.52
C GLU A 19 24.06 20.74 40.59
N THR A 20 23.40 21.82 41.00
CA THR A 20 23.42 23.09 40.26
C THR A 20 24.86 23.61 40.20
N ASP A 21 25.54 23.73 41.34
CA ASP A 21 26.94 24.17 41.47
C ASP A 21 27.91 23.28 40.67
N ARG A 22 27.61 21.97 40.56
CA ARG A 22 28.42 21.00 39.79
C ARG A 22 28.37 21.28 38.29
N VAL A 23 27.25 21.81 37.78
CA VAL A 23 27.04 22.06 36.36
C VAL A 23 27.40 23.51 35.99
N THR A 24 27.03 24.50 36.81
CA THR A 24 27.22 25.93 36.51
C THR A 24 28.55 26.48 37.04
N GLY A 25 29.29 25.68 37.83
CA GLY A 25 30.28 26.21 38.77
C GLY A 25 29.60 27.06 39.84
N LYS A 26 30.29 27.40 40.93
CA LYS A 26 29.79 28.31 41.99
C LYS A 26 29.66 29.77 41.54
N THR A 27 29.33 29.97 40.27
CA THR A 27 29.13 31.24 39.58
C THR A 27 27.63 31.45 39.40
N LYS A 28 27.19 32.68 39.17
CA LYS A 28 25.75 33.00 38.94
C LYS A 28 25.28 32.62 37.52
N GLN A 29 25.89 31.62 36.89
CA GLN A 29 25.53 31.16 35.55
C GLN A 29 24.32 30.22 35.58
N ILE A 30 23.67 30.07 34.44
CA ILE A 30 22.54 29.15 34.24
C ILE A 30 22.96 27.99 33.34
N SER A 31 22.24 26.88 33.43
CA SER A 31 22.40 25.73 32.54
C SER A 31 21.05 25.28 31.99
N PRO A 32 20.95 24.93 30.70
CA PRO A 32 19.74 24.35 30.14
C PRO A 32 19.54 22.87 30.52
N VAL A 33 20.49 22.26 31.22
CA VAL A 33 20.40 20.85 31.64
C VAL A 33 19.46 20.73 32.85
N PRO A 34 18.33 20.00 32.74
CA PRO A 34 17.35 19.91 33.83
C PRO A 34 17.83 18.96 34.94
N ILE A 35 17.44 19.28 36.18
CA ILE A 35 17.55 18.38 37.32
C ILE A 35 16.23 17.62 37.47
N HIS A 36 16.27 16.29 37.35
CA HIS A 36 15.09 15.45 37.53
C HIS A 36 14.94 15.03 39.00
N LEU A 37 13.83 15.46 39.62
CA LEU A 37 13.47 15.12 40.98
C LEU A 37 12.13 14.37 41.01
N SER A 38 12.11 13.17 41.60
CA SER A 38 10.89 12.41 41.85
C SER A 38 10.57 12.41 43.35
N ILE A 39 9.44 13.01 43.72
CA ILE A 39 8.95 13.08 45.09
C ILE A 39 7.77 12.11 45.24
N TYR A 40 7.85 11.22 46.22
CA TYR A 40 6.78 10.29 46.57
C TYR A 40 6.20 10.67 47.92
N SER A 41 4.90 10.91 47.99
CA SER A 41 4.19 11.19 49.24
C SER A 41 2.73 10.74 49.12
N PRO A 42 2.11 10.23 50.20
CA PRO A 42 0.68 9.93 50.20
C PRO A 42 -0.19 11.20 50.14
N ASN A 43 0.40 12.39 50.34
CA ASN A 43 -0.30 13.66 50.44
C ASN A 43 -0.15 14.54 49.19
N VAL A 44 0.36 14.00 48.07
CA VAL A 44 0.54 14.74 46.81
C VAL A 44 -0.14 14.02 45.65
N VAL A 45 -0.54 14.78 44.65
CA VAL A 45 -1.06 14.24 43.38
C VAL A 45 0.09 13.93 42.43
N ASN A 46 -0.17 13.06 41.45
CA ASN A 46 0.76 12.83 40.35
C ASN A 46 0.79 14.07 39.43
N LEU A 47 1.74 14.95 39.69
CA LEU A 47 1.94 16.19 38.93
C LEU A 47 3.42 16.33 38.57
N THR A 48 3.70 16.69 37.33
CA THR A 48 5.04 17.11 36.91
C THR A 48 5.09 18.63 36.93
N LEU A 49 5.98 19.17 37.76
CA LEU A 49 6.24 20.60 37.87
C LEU A 49 7.62 20.86 37.29
N ILE A 50 7.75 21.95 36.54
CA ILE A 50 9.02 22.42 36.00
C ILE A 50 9.28 23.78 36.62
N ASP A 51 10.32 23.86 37.45
CA ASP A 51 10.79 25.13 38.01
C ASP A 51 11.80 25.74 37.04
N LEU A 52 11.52 26.95 36.58
CA LEU A 52 12.32 27.64 35.56
C LEU A 52 13.02 28.86 36.18
N PRO A 53 14.19 29.27 35.66
CA PRO A 53 14.85 30.48 36.13
C PRO A 53 13.93 31.71 36.02
N GLY A 54 14.00 32.61 37.00
CA GLY A 54 13.25 33.85 36.96
C GLY A 54 13.70 34.76 35.82
N LEU A 55 12.76 35.43 35.16
CA LEU A 55 13.05 36.40 34.10
C LEU A 55 13.77 37.61 34.72
N THR A 56 15.03 37.83 34.34
CA THR A 56 15.85 38.97 34.80
C THR A 56 15.97 40.02 33.71
N LYS A 57 15.92 41.32 34.06
CA LYS A 57 16.02 42.42 33.08
C LYS A 57 17.46 42.91 32.82
N VAL A 58 18.41 42.56 33.68
CA VAL A 58 19.79 43.06 33.63
C VAL A 58 20.76 41.93 33.97
N ALA A 59 21.87 41.85 33.24
CA ALA A 59 22.97 40.95 33.56
C ALA A 59 23.73 41.44 34.81
N VAL A 60 23.97 40.53 35.75
CA VAL A 60 24.76 40.83 36.96
C VAL A 60 26.24 40.59 36.66
N GLU A 61 27.14 41.23 37.42
CA GLU A 61 28.59 41.06 37.29
C GLU A 61 29.00 39.57 37.27
N GLY A 62 29.70 39.16 36.20
CA GLY A 62 30.11 37.77 35.95
C GLY A 62 29.17 36.95 35.06
N GLN A 63 28.03 37.49 34.62
CA GLN A 63 27.15 36.87 33.63
C GLN A 63 27.42 37.42 32.21
N PRO A 64 27.20 36.62 31.15
CA PRO A 64 27.28 37.12 29.78
C PRO A 64 26.16 38.13 29.49
N GLU A 65 26.38 39.06 28.56
CA GLU A 65 25.35 40.02 28.14
C GLU A 65 24.11 39.34 27.53
N SER A 66 24.28 38.12 26.98
CA SER A 66 23.20 37.30 26.41
C SER A 66 22.28 36.65 27.45
N ILE A 67 22.62 36.69 28.75
CA ILE A 67 21.96 35.88 29.78
C ILE A 67 20.44 36.08 29.84
N VAL A 68 19.97 37.31 29.61
CA VAL A 68 18.55 37.66 29.58
C VAL A 68 17.85 36.89 28.47
N GLN A 69 18.41 36.91 27.26
CA GLN A 69 17.87 36.21 26.11
C GLN A 69 17.97 34.69 26.28
N ASP A 70 19.05 34.20 26.87
CA ASP A 70 19.25 32.76 27.11
C ASP A 70 18.21 32.21 28.10
N ILE A 71 17.89 32.95 29.17
CA ILE A 71 16.81 32.60 30.10
C ILE A 71 15.47 32.61 29.37
N GLU A 72 15.18 33.66 28.59
CA GLU A 72 13.90 33.77 27.88
C GLU A 72 13.71 32.61 26.89
N ASN A 73 14.73 32.29 26.09
CA ASN A 73 14.72 31.18 25.14
C ASN A 73 14.53 29.84 25.86
N MET A 74 15.19 29.66 27.01
CA MET A 74 15.03 28.47 27.83
C MET A 74 13.58 28.33 28.31
N VAL A 75 13.00 29.39 28.88
CA VAL A 75 11.61 29.37 29.34
C VAL A 75 10.65 29.08 28.19
N ARG A 76 10.80 29.76 27.04
CA ARG A 76 9.99 29.54 25.83
C ARG A 76 9.99 28.07 25.38
N SER A 77 11.16 27.43 25.38
CA SER A 77 11.29 26.02 24.98
C SER A 77 10.44 25.05 25.82
N TYR A 78 10.05 25.44 27.04
CA TYR A 78 9.15 24.67 27.89
C TYR A 78 7.68 25.07 27.72
N VAL A 79 7.38 26.37 27.65
CA VAL A 79 6.00 26.87 27.62
C VAL A 79 5.34 26.78 26.23
N GLU A 80 6.11 26.73 25.15
CA GLU A 80 5.60 26.55 23.77
C GLU A 80 5.11 25.12 23.48
N LYS A 81 5.39 24.16 24.38
CA LYS A 81 4.98 22.77 24.18
C LYS A 81 3.45 22.64 24.26
N PRO A 82 2.83 21.90 23.33
CA PRO A 82 1.40 21.63 23.41
C PRO A 82 1.08 20.87 24.70
N ASN A 83 0.00 21.26 25.38
CA ASN A 83 -0.44 20.70 26.67
C ASN A 83 0.41 21.11 27.89
N CYS A 84 1.16 22.23 27.82
CA CYS A 84 1.77 22.84 28.99
C CYS A 84 0.75 23.70 29.75
N ILE A 85 0.72 23.61 31.08
CA ILE A 85 0.00 24.55 31.95
C ILE A 85 0.99 25.63 32.38
N ILE A 86 0.67 26.90 32.08
CA ILE A 86 1.52 28.03 32.42
C ILE A 86 1.02 28.64 33.73
N LEU A 87 1.88 28.65 34.76
CA LEU A 87 1.63 29.38 36.00
C LEU A 87 2.32 30.76 35.90
N ALA A 88 1.56 31.79 35.54
CA ALA A 88 2.07 33.15 35.48
C ALA A 88 2.09 33.77 36.89
N ILE A 89 3.21 33.57 37.59
CA ILE A 89 3.40 34.02 38.98
C ILE A 89 3.86 35.48 39.00
N SER A 90 3.10 36.34 39.67
CA SER A 90 3.44 37.76 39.86
C SER A 90 3.36 38.15 41.34
N PRO A 91 4.22 39.02 41.85
CA PRO A 91 4.10 39.54 43.21
C PRO A 91 3.02 40.64 43.26
N ALA A 92 2.19 40.64 44.31
CA ALA A 92 1.07 41.57 44.46
C ALA A 92 1.50 42.99 44.82
N ASN A 93 2.73 43.17 45.31
CA ASN A 93 3.30 44.49 45.61
C ASN A 93 3.92 45.19 44.39
N GLN A 94 3.68 44.68 43.18
CA GLN A 94 4.11 45.29 41.92
C GLN A 94 2.91 45.38 40.97
N ASP A 95 2.94 46.35 40.06
CA ASP A 95 1.90 46.49 39.04
C ASP A 95 1.91 45.29 38.09
N ILE A 96 0.76 44.64 37.94
CA ILE A 96 0.58 43.47 37.07
C ILE A 96 0.90 43.78 35.61
N ALA A 97 0.70 45.02 35.16
CA ALA A 97 1.05 45.44 33.80
C ALA A 97 2.55 45.34 33.49
N THR A 98 3.40 45.26 34.52
CA THR A 98 4.85 45.12 34.39
C THR A 98 5.35 43.67 34.51
N SER A 99 4.42 42.71 34.65
CA SER A 99 4.74 41.30 34.83
C SER A 99 5.28 40.66 33.54
N ASP A 100 6.56 40.26 33.58
CA ASP A 100 7.21 39.56 32.46
C ASP A 100 6.60 38.16 32.25
N ALA A 101 6.11 37.52 33.32
CA ALA A 101 5.45 36.21 33.24
C ALA A 101 4.14 36.29 32.44
N ILE A 102 3.34 37.34 32.66
CA ILE A 102 2.08 37.57 31.94
C ILE A 102 2.35 37.97 30.49
N LYS A 103 3.38 38.79 30.26
CA LYS A 103 3.79 39.15 28.91
C LYS A 103 4.16 37.90 28.11
N LEU A 104 5.05 37.07 28.67
CA LEU A 104 5.51 35.85 28.01
C LEU A 104 4.36 34.85 27.79
N SER A 105 3.50 34.64 28.78
CA SER A 105 2.36 33.72 28.65
C SER A 105 1.41 34.15 27.54
N ARG A 106 1.17 35.45 27.35
CA ARG A 106 0.30 35.96 26.28
C ARG A 106 0.88 35.77 24.89
N GLU A 107 2.20 35.79 24.76
CA GLU A 107 2.87 35.57 23.46
C GLU A 107 2.79 34.11 23.02
N VAL A 108 2.84 33.16 23.96
CA VAL A 108 2.79 31.71 23.67
C VAL A 108 1.39 31.11 23.78
N ASP A 109 0.50 31.72 24.56
CA ASP A 109 -0.91 31.36 24.74
C ASP A 109 -1.82 32.61 24.61
N PRO A 110 -2.03 33.11 23.37
CA PRO A 110 -2.85 34.32 23.15
C PRO A 110 -4.32 34.15 23.51
N ALA A 111 -4.85 32.92 23.47
CA ALA A 111 -6.22 32.60 23.83
C ALA A 111 -6.43 32.53 25.36
N GLY A 112 -5.35 32.24 26.11
CA GLY A 112 -5.36 32.06 27.55
C GLY A 112 -5.87 30.68 27.98
N ASP A 113 -5.84 29.70 27.09
CA ASP A 113 -6.47 28.39 27.29
C ASP A 113 -5.74 27.52 28.33
N CYS A 114 -4.45 27.80 28.58
CA CYS A 114 -3.63 27.03 29.51
C CYS A 114 -2.88 27.89 30.54
N THR A 115 -3.17 29.20 30.61
CA THR A 115 -2.52 30.14 31.52
C THR A 115 -3.35 30.40 32.79
N PHE A 116 -2.74 30.16 33.95
CA PHE A 116 -3.28 30.50 35.27
C PHE A 116 -2.48 31.65 35.89
N GLY A 117 -3.17 32.66 36.41
CA GLY A 117 -2.56 33.76 37.12
C GLY A 117 -2.38 33.44 38.60
N VAL A 118 -1.18 33.64 39.14
CA VAL A 118 -0.92 33.45 40.57
C VAL A 118 -0.34 34.73 41.16
N LEU A 119 -1.01 35.29 42.16
CA LEU A 119 -0.51 36.43 42.91
C LEU A 119 0.12 35.98 44.22
N THR A 120 1.37 36.37 44.44
CA THR A 120 2.12 36.06 45.66
C THR A 120 2.38 37.32 46.48
N LYS A 121 2.84 37.19 47.73
CA LYS A 121 3.25 38.33 48.58
C LYS A 121 2.11 39.34 48.86
N LEU A 122 0.87 38.87 48.93
CA LEU A 122 -0.29 39.70 49.27
C LEU A 122 -0.17 40.33 50.67
N ASP A 123 0.54 39.65 51.57
CA ASP A 123 0.85 40.09 52.93
C ASP A 123 1.88 41.23 53.01
N LEU A 124 2.58 41.52 51.90
CA LEU A 124 3.62 42.56 51.81
C LEU A 124 3.16 43.78 51.01
N MET A 125 1.86 43.92 50.77
CA MET A 125 1.30 45.10 50.11
C MET A 125 1.30 46.32 51.04
N ASP A 126 1.36 47.51 50.45
CA ASP A 126 1.33 48.76 51.20
C ASP A 126 -0.03 48.93 51.89
N LYS A 127 -0.02 49.42 53.13
CA LYS A 127 -1.24 49.61 53.92
C LYS A 127 -2.21 50.55 53.19
N GLY A 128 -3.44 50.12 53.01
CA GLY A 128 -4.47 50.86 52.28
C GLY A 128 -4.51 50.56 50.78
N THR A 129 -3.71 49.58 50.31
CA THR A 129 -3.80 49.02 48.95
C THR A 129 -4.23 47.56 49.01
N ASP A 130 -4.89 47.09 47.95
CA ASP A 130 -5.30 45.71 47.77
C ASP A 130 -5.11 45.27 46.31
N ALA A 131 -5.24 43.97 46.06
CA ALA A 131 -5.13 43.36 44.74
C ALA A 131 -6.46 42.76 44.24
N LEU A 132 -7.61 43.24 44.75
CA LEU A 132 -8.92 42.70 44.40
C LEU A 132 -9.21 42.82 42.91
N ASP A 133 -8.87 43.95 42.30
CA ASP A 133 -9.07 44.14 40.85
C ASP A 133 -8.33 43.11 40.00
N VAL A 134 -7.16 42.64 40.44
CA VAL A 134 -6.43 41.58 39.75
C VAL A 134 -7.04 40.21 40.07
N LEU A 135 -7.27 39.90 41.35
CA LEU A 135 -7.82 38.61 41.79
C LEU A 135 -9.21 38.31 41.22
N GLU A 136 -10.03 39.34 41.03
CA GLU A 136 -11.37 39.23 40.42
C GLU A 136 -11.34 39.35 38.89
N GLY A 137 -10.15 39.53 38.29
CA GLY A 137 -9.94 39.59 36.85
C GLY A 137 -10.44 40.88 36.19
N ARG A 138 -10.68 41.95 36.96
CA ARG A 138 -11.08 43.27 36.45
C ARG A 138 -9.91 44.04 35.82
N ALA A 139 -8.73 44.01 36.46
CA ALA A 139 -7.52 44.66 35.96
C ALA A 139 -6.89 43.89 34.79
N TYR A 140 -6.83 42.55 34.89
CA TYR A 140 -6.34 41.69 33.82
C TYR A 140 -7.14 40.39 33.77
N ARG A 141 -7.89 40.20 32.67
CA ARG A 141 -8.77 39.05 32.51
C ARG A 141 -8.01 37.85 31.91
N LEU A 142 -8.08 36.72 32.58
CA LEU A 142 -7.63 35.40 32.10
C LEU A 142 -8.86 34.49 31.89
N GLN A 143 -8.70 33.42 31.10
CA GLN A 143 -9.76 32.38 30.99
C GLN A 143 -9.87 31.58 32.30
N HIS A 144 -8.73 31.28 32.92
CA HIS A 144 -8.65 30.64 34.22
C HIS A 144 -8.55 31.68 35.35
N PRO A 145 -9.04 31.37 36.56
CA PRO A 145 -9.08 32.33 37.65
C PRO A 145 -7.69 32.70 38.16
N TRP A 146 -7.57 33.92 38.69
CA TRP A 146 -6.44 34.34 39.50
C TRP A 146 -6.50 33.68 40.88
N VAL A 147 -5.36 33.22 41.38
CA VAL A 147 -5.24 32.65 42.72
C VAL A 147 -4.18 33.39 43.52
N GLY A 148 -4.60 33.96 44.65
CA GLY A 148 -3.73 34.58 45.64
C GLY A 148 -3.12 33.55 46.57
N ILE A 149 -1.83 33.68 46.85
CA ILE A 149 -1.04 32.79 47.73
C ILE A 149 -0.19 33.62 48.69
N VAL A 150 -0.13 33.16 49.94
CA VAL A 150 0.76 33.72 50.95
C VAL A 150 1.75 32.64 51.38
N ASN A 151 3.02 32.90 51.12
CA ASN A 151 4.12 31.97 51.38
C ASN A 151 4.83 32.30 52.70
N ARG A 152 5.76 31.42 53.11
CA ARG A 152 6.66 31.71 54.23
C ARG A 152 7.50 32.95 53.92
N SER A 153 7.58 33.86 54.89
CA SER A 153 8.53 34.99 54.83
C SER A 153 9.97 34.50 54.95
N GLN A 154 10.94 35.36 54.61
CA GLN A 154 12.35 35.04 54.84
C GLN A 154 12.64 34.73 56.32
N GLN A 155 11.94 35.39 57.25
CA GLN A 155 12.06 35.12 58.68
C GLN A 155 11.51 33.73 59.04
N ASP A 156 10.37 33.33 58.48
CA ASP A 156 9.80 31.99 58.68
C ASP A 156 10.73 30.90 58.11
N ILE A 157 11.38 31.15 56.97
CA ILE A 157 12.38 30.25 56.38
C ILE A 157 13.58 30.11 57.33
N ASN A 158 14.13 31.22 57.81
CA ASN A 158 15.28 31.20 58.74
C ASN A 158 14.94 30.49 60.07
N LYS A 159 13.67 30.52 60.49
CA LYS A 159 13.17 29.82 61.67
C LYS A 159 12.73 28.37 61.39
N ASN A 160 12.89 27.87 60.17
CA ASN A 160 12.45 26.54 59.75
C ASN A 160 10.97 26.25 60.07
N VAL A 161 10.08 27.23 59.88
CA VAL A 161 8.64 27.02 60.08
C VAL A 161 8.14 25.93 59.15
N ASP A 162 7.44 24.95 59.74
CA ASP A 162 6.88 23.81 59.01
C ASP A 162 5.78 24.23 58.01
N MET A 163 5.65 23.46 56.93
CA MET A 163 4.67 23.71 55.87
C MET A 163 3.23 23.59 56.35
N ILE A 164 2.92 22.73 57.33
CA ILE A 164 1.56 22.62 57.89
C ILE A 164 1.20 23.92 58.63
N ALA A 165 2.15 24.48 59.38
CA ALA A 165 1.95 25.75 60.06
C ALA A 165 1.84 26.91 59.06
N ALA A 166 2.65 26.93 58.00
CA ALA A 166 2.57 27.94 56.95
C ALA A 166 1.21 27.93 56.23
N ARG A 167 0.68 26.75 55.86
CA ARG A 167 -0.65 26.62 55.25
C ARG A 167 -1.78 27.08 56.18
N ARG A 168 -1.64 26.84 57.49
CA ARG A 168 -2.60 27.33 58.49
C ARG A 168 -2.59 28.86 58.55
N LYS A 169 -1.40 29.47 58.57
CA LYS A 169 -1.25 30.94 58.53
C LYS A 169 -1.84 31.53 57.24
N GLU A 170 -1.61 30.89 56.10
CA GLU A 170 -2.20 31.32 54.82
C GLU A 170 -3.74 31.30 54.87
N ARG A 171 -4.33 30.20 55.39
CA ARG A 171 -5.78 30.09 55.53
C ARG A 171 -6.35 31.14 56.49
N GLU A 172 -5.67 31.37 57.61
CA GLU A 172 -6.04 32.39 58.58
C GLU A 172 -5.95 33.81 57.98
N TYR A 173 -4.90 34.10 57.22
CA TYR A 173 -4.74 35.37 56.51
C TYR A 173 -5.94 35.65 55.60
N PHE A 174 -6.29 34.70 54.73
CA PHE A 174 -7.44 34.90 53.84
C PHE A 174 -8.76 34.94 54.60
N ALA A 175 -8.94 34.15 55.66
CA ALA A 175 -10.19 34.13 56.42
C ALA A 175 -10.43 35.40 57.24
N THR A 176 -9.36 36.03 57.74
CA THR A 176 -9.44 37.19 58.65
C THR A 176 -9.17 38.52 57.95
N SER A 177 -8.67 38.51 56.71
CA SER A 177 -8.41 39.72 55.94
C SER A 177 -9.71 40.50 55.67
N PRO A 178 -9.75 41.81 55.96
CA PRO A 178 -10.91 42.64 55.65
C PRO A 178 -11.19 42.68 54.14
N ASP A 179 -10.12 42.70 53.33
CA ASP A 179 -10.22 42.84 51.87
C ASP A 179 -10.48 41.49 51.20
N TYR A 180 -9.85 40.39 51.65
CA TYR A 180 -9.87 39.10 50.95
C TYR A 180 -10.77 38.02 51.53
N SER A 181 -11.41 38.24 52.69
CA SER A 181 -12.26 37.23 53.37
C SER A 181 -13.35 36.62 52.50
N HIS A 182 -13.98 37.42 51.65
CA HIS A 182 -15.02 36.97 50.72
C HIS A 182 -14.48 36.06 49.60
N LEU A 183 -13.17 36.06 49.34
CA LEU A 183 -12.49 35.20 48.36
C LEU A 183 -11.79 34.00 49.00
N ALA A 184 -11.83 33.84 50.33
CA ALA A 184 -11.00 32.86 51.05
C ALA A 184 -11.17 31.41 50.56
N ASN A 185 -12.34 31.04 50.02
CA ASN A 185 -12.60 29.72 49.46
C ASN A 185 -11.99 29.47 48.06
N LYS A 186 -11.50 30.52 47.40
CA LYS A 186 -10.86 30.50 46.06
C LYS A 186 -9.40 30.94 46.10
N MET A 187 -8.81 31.03 47.29
CA MET A 187 -7.44 31.47 47.50
C MET A 187 -6.62 30.42 48.25
N GLY A 188 -5.31 30.60 48.21
CA GLY A 188 -4.34 29.78 48.91
C GLY A 188 -3.81 28.59 48.14
N SER A 189 -2.72 28.03 48.65
CA SER A 189 -1.94 26.98 48.00
C SER A 189 -2.73 25.67 47.83
N GLU A 190 -3.61 25.33 48.77
CA GLU A 190 -4.45 24.13 48.70
C GLU A 190 -5.51 24.24 47.60
N TYR A 191 -6.13 25.42 47.44
CA TYR A 191 -7.08 25.66 46.36
C TYR A 191 -6.38 25.60 45.01
N LEU A 192 -5.21 26.25 44.86
CA LEU A 192 -4.42 26.19 43.63
C LEU A 192 -4.08 24.75 43.27
N ALA A 193 -3.58 23.95 44.22
CA ALA A 193 -3.24 22.56 43.96
C ALA A 193 -4.45 21.75 43.46
N LYS A 194 -5.63 21.94 44.06
CA LYS A 194 -6.86 21.29 43.62
C LYS A 194 -7.28 21.73 42.22
N LEU A 195 -7.23 23.03 41.95
CA LEU A 195 -7.58 23.63 40.66
C LEU A 195 -6.69 23.07 39.52
N LEU A 196 -5.37 23.07 39.72
CA LEU A 196 -4.43 22.53 38.74
C LEU A 196 -4.59 21.03 38.53
N SER A 197 -4.87 20.26 39.59
CA SER A 197 -5.13 18.82 39.48
C SER A 197 -6.36 18.53 38.63
N GLN A 198 -7.46 19.26 38.86
CA GLN A 198 -8.70 19.10 38.10
C GLN A 198 -8.52 19.49 36.63
N HIS A 199 -7.79 20.57 36.37
CA HIS A 199 -7.50 21.00 35.01
C HIS A 199 -6.63 19.96 34.27
N LEU A 200 -5.56 19.48 34.89
CA LEU A 200 -4.72 18.44 34.31
C LEU A 200 -5.52 17.15 34.00
N GLU A 201 -6.40 16.73 34.91
CA GLU A 201 -7.28 15.57 34.68
C GLU A 201 -8.19 15.78 33.46
N SER A 202 -8.76 16.98 33.32
CA SER A 202 -9.61 17.34 32.17
C SER A 202 -8.83 17.30 30.85
N VAL A 203 -7.63 17.88 30.82
CA VAL A 203 -6.75 17.88 29.64
C VAL A 203 -6.36 16.46 29.24
N ILE A 204 -5.98 15.61 30.21
CA ILE A 204 -5.66 14.20 29.96
C ILE A 204 -6.87 13.48 29.36
N LYS A 205 -8.06 13.63 29.97
CA LYS A 205 -9.31 13.00 29.49
C LYS A 205 -9.67 13.42 28.07
N ALA A 206 -9.51 14.70 27.73
CA ALA A 206 -9.79 15.21 26.39
C ALA A 206 -8.84 14.65 25.32
N ARG A 207 -7.61 14.26 25.69
CA ARG A 207 -6.61 13.72 24.76
C ARG A 207 -6.71 12.22 24.54
N ILE A 208 -7.19 11.46 25.52
CA ILE A 208 -7.29 9.98 25.44
C ILE A 208 -7.94 9.49 24.13
N PRO A 209 -9.08 10.04 23.66
CA PRO A 209 -9.71 9.58 22.40
C PRO A 209 -8.79 9.71 21.18
N SER A 210 -8.04 10.82 21.09
CA SER A 210 -7.11 11.05 19.97
C SER A 210 -5.94 10.07 19.99
N ILE A 211 -5.44 9.73 21.19
CA ILE A 211 -4.36 8.74 21.38
C ILE A 211 -4.86 7.35 20.97
N THR A 212 -6.07 6.97 21.42
CA THR A 212 -6.68 5.69 21.02
C THR A 212 -6.87 5.60 19.51
N SER A 213 -7.33 6.67 18.86
CA SER A 213 -7.48 6.70 17.41
C SER A 213 -6.14 6.55 16.69
N LEU A 214 -5.07 7.16 17.18
CA LEU A 214 -3.73 7.03 16.62
C LEU A 214 -3.21 5.58 16.76
N ILE A 215 -3.41 4.97 17.93
CA ILE A 215 -3.01 3.57 18.16
C ILE A 215 -3.75 2.63 17.22
N ASN A 216 -5.08 2.77 17.10
CA ASN A 216 -5.88 1.91 16.23
C ASN A 216 -5.47 2.05 14.76
N LYS A 217 -5.23 3.28 14.30
CA LYS A 217 -4.73 3.52 12.94
C LYS A 217 -3.39 2.81 12.71
N ASN A 218 -2.46 2.93 13.66
CA ASN A 218 -1.16 2.25 13.55
C ASN A 218 -1.31 0.72 13.55
N ILE A 219 -2.26 0.16 14.31
CA ILE A 219 -2.56 -1.27 14.29
C ILE A 219 -3.04 -1.69 12.90
N GLU A 220 -4.01 -0.97 12.32
CA GLU A 220 -4.53 -1.26 10.98
C GLU A 220 -3.43 -1.22 9.90
N GLU A 221 -2.54 -0.22 9.96
CA GLU A 221 -1.40 -0.11 9.06
C GLU A 221 -0.44 -1.31 9.18
N LEU A 222 -0.11 -1.70 10.41
CA LEU A 222 0.77 -2.84 10.68
C LEU A 222 0.14 -4.18 10.31
N GLU A 223 -1.16 -4.36 10.54
CA GLU A 223 -1.90 -5.56 10.13
C GLU A 223 -1.93 -5.69 8.60
N SER A 224 -2.15 -4.58 7.88
CA SER A 224 -2.09 -4.59 6.41
C SER A 224 -0.70 -4.93 5.87
N GLU A 225 0.36 -4.45 6.52
CA GLU A 225 1.73 -4.79 6.15
C GLU A 225 2.02 -6.28 6.43
N LEU A 226 1.57 -6.79 7.57
CA LEU A 226 1.71 -8.20 7.93
C LEU A 226 0.99 -9.13 6.95
N ASP A 227 -0.22 -8.77 6.53
CA ASP A 227 -0.97 -9.51 5.51
C ASP A 227 -0.22 -9.52 4.17
N HIS A 228 0.42 -8.42 3.80
CA HIS A 228 1.27 -8.35 2.60
C HIS A 228 2.51 -9.24 2.72
N MET A 229 3.14 -9.29 3.90
CA MET A 229 4.26 -10.20 4.18
C MET A 229 3.84 -11.67 4.22
N GLY A 230 2.54 -11.94 4.39
CA GLY A 230 1.92 -13.25 4.40
C GLY A 230 2.23 -14.10 5.65
N ARG A 231 1.61 -15.27 5.74
CA ARG A 231 1.74 -16.13 6.93
C ARG A 231 3.13 -16.78 7.04
N PRO A 232 3.63 -17.00 8.26
CA PRO A 232 4.85 -17.79 8.47
C PRO A 232 4.62 -19.22 8.00
N ILE A 233 5.62 -19.78 7.32
CA ILE A 233 5.62 -21.21 6.95
C ILE A 233 6.09 -21.98 8.16
N ALA A 234 5.31 -22.98 8.60
CA ALA A 234 5.75 -23.86 9.69
C ALA A 234 6.98 -24.67 9.24
N GLY A 235 7.90 -24.90 10.18
CA GLY A 235 9.22 -25.49 9.88
C GLY A 235 9.18 -26.99 9.54
N ASP A 236 8.04 -27.66 9.71
CA ASP A 236 7.89 -29.07 9.38
C ASP A 236 7.68 -29.27 7.86
N ALA A 237 8.23 -30.37 7.34
CA ALA A 237 8.18 -30.67 5.92
C ALA A 237 6.74 -30.84 5.38
N GLY A 238 5.79 -31.26 6.23
CA GLY A 238 4.39 -31.43 5.86
C GLY A 238 3.71 -30.10 5.55
N ALA A 239 3.89 -29.11 6.43
CA ALA A 239 3.39 -27.77 6.22
C ALA A 239 4.02 -27.08 5.00
N GLN A 240 5.34 -27.25 4.80
CA GLN A 240 6.03 -26.72 3.61
C GLN A 240 5.43 -27.29 2.32
N LEU A 241 5.21 -28.62 2.26
CA LEU A 241 4.58 -29.27 1.11
C LEU A 241 3.15 -28.76 0.89
N TYR A 242 2.38 -28.60 1.97
CA TYR A 242 1.03 -28.06 1.89
C TYR A 242 1.03 -26.64 1.29
N THR A 243 1.93 -25.76 1.74
CA THR A 243 2.08 -24.40 1.21
C THR A 243 2.45 -24.41 -0.28
N ILE A 244 3.38 -25.26 -0.71
CA ILE A 244 3.73 -25.40 -2.13
C ILE A 244 2.50 -25.83 -2.95
N LEU A 245 1.76 -26.83 -2.48
CA LEU A 245 0.55 -27.32 -3.16
C LEU A 245 -0.55 -26.25 -3.23
N GLU A 246 -0.71 -25.45 -2.18
CA GLU A 246 -1.65 -24.33 -2.15
C GLU A 246 -1.29 -23.26 -3.20
N MET A 247 -0.01 -22.91 -3.32
CA MET A 247 0.47 -21.97 -4.34
C MET A 247 0.31 -22.52 -5.77
N CYS A 248 0.60 -23.81 -5.98
CA CYS A 248 0.36 -24.47 -7.27
C CYS A 248 -1.14 -24.46 -7.64
N ARG A 249 -2.04 -24.67 -6.67
CA ARG A 249 -3.49 -24.58 -6.88
C ARG A 249 -3.96 -23.16 -7.19
N ALA A 250 -3.37 -22.16 -6.54
CA ALA A 250 -3.64 -20.75 -6.83
C ALA A 250 -3.27 -20.40 -8.27
N PHE A 251 -2.06 -20.80 -8.71
CA PHE A 251 -1.64 -20.66 -10.11
C PHE A 251 -2.58 -21.39 -11.08
N ASP A 252 -2.91 -22.66 -10.83
CA ASP A 252 -3.83 -23.45 -11.68
C ASP A 252 -5.20 -22.77 -11.81
N LYS A 253 -5.75 -22.25 -10.71
CA LYS A 253 -7.02 -21.52 -10.73
C LYS A 253 -6.95 -20.26 -11.61
N ILE A 254 -5.92 -19.42 -11.42
CA ILE A 254 -5.75 -18.17 -12.21
C ILE A 254 -5.52 -18.48 -13.68
N PHE A 255 -4.76 -19.53 -13.99
CA PHE A 255 -4.51 -19.95 -15.37
C PHE A 255 -5.79 -20.45 -16.05
N LYS A 256 -6.61 -21.25 -15.36
CA LYS A 256 -7.93 -21.67 -15.85
C LYS A 256 -8.88 -20.49 -16.08
N GLU A 257 -8.88 -19.51 -15.19
CA GLU A 257 -9.67 -18.28 -15.38
C GLU A 257 -9.24 -17.48 -16.62
N HIS A 258 -7.96 -17.53 -17.00
CA HIS A 258 -7.47 -16.92 -18.23
C HIS A 258 -7.92 -17.65 -19.50
N LEU A 259 -8.13 -18.97 -19.42
CA LEU A 259 -8.60 -19.80 -20.52
C LEU A 259 -10.13 -19.74 -20.66
N ASP A 260 -10.86 -19.98 -19.57
CA ASP A 260 -12.31 -20.24 -19.61
C ASP A 260 -13.15 -19.20 -18.84
N GLY A 261 -12.52 -18.30 -18.07
CA GLY A 261 -13.19 -17.40 -17.13
C GLY A 261 -13.65 -16.05 -17.69
N GLY A 262 -13.81 -15.92 -19.01
CA GLY A 262 -14.21 -14.65 -19.66
C GLY A 262 -13.08 -13.62 -19.80
N ARG A 263 -11.82 -14.03 -19.61
CA ARG A 263 -10.62 -13.24 -19.90
C ARG A 263 -10.16 -13.44 -21.35
N PRO A 264 -9.39 -12.50 -21.94
CA PRO A 264 -9.06 -12.53 -23.36
C PRO A 264 -8.11 -13.66 -23.80
N GLY A 265 -7.70 -14.57 -22.91
CA GLY A 265 -6.81 -15.68 -23.25
C GLY A 265 -7.48 -16.67 -24.18
N GLY A 266 -8.65 -17.19 -23.79
CA GLY A 266 -9.46 -18.08 -24.63
C GLY A 266 -9.84 -17.44 -25.97
N ASP A 267 -10.32 -16.19 -25.95
CA ASP A 267 -10.70 -15.46 -27.17
C ASP A 267 -9.57 -15.34 -28.20
N ARG A 268 -8.32 -15.18 -27.74
CA ARG A 268 -7.16 -15.16 -28.62
C ARG A 268 -6.91 -16.50 -29.28
N ILE A 269 -7.13 -17.61 -28.57
CA ILE A 269 -7.02 -18.97 -29.12
C ILE A 269 -8.12 -19.17 -30.17
N TYR A 270 -9.37 -18.79 -29.87
CA TYR A 270 -10.46 -18.80 -30.85
C TYR A 270 -10.10 -17.97 -32.09
N GLY A 271 -9.50 -16.79 -31.91
CA GLY A 271 -9.03 -15.95 -33.00
C GLY A 271 -8.01 -16.63 -33.94
N VAL A 272 -7.18 -17.56 -33.45
CA VAL A 272 -6.28 -18.35 -34.30
C VAL A 272 -7.09 -19.24 -35.25
N PHE A 273 -8.09 -19.96 -34.74
CA PHE A 273 -8.87 -20.93 -35.51
C PHE A 273 -10.00 -20.31 -36.33
N ASP A 274 -10.61 -19.22 -35.87
CA ASP A 274 -11.71 -18.52 -36.54
C ASP A 274 -11.22 -17.56 -37.62
N ASN A 275 -10.05 -16.94 -37.43
CA ASN A 275 -9.58 -15.88 -38.31
C ASN A 275 -8.24 -16.20 -38.99
N GLN A 276 -7.20 -16.49 -38.22
CA GLN A 276 -5.84 -16.61 -38.76
C GLN A 276 -5.70 -17.80 -39.70
N LEU A 277 -6.15 -18.98 -39.26
CA LEU A 277 -6.05 -20.21 -40.04
C LEU A 277 -6.87 -20.14 -41.34
N PRO A 278 -8.17 -19.75 -41.33
CA PRO A 278 -8.93 -19.56 -42.57
C PRO A 278 -8.33 -18.49 -43.50
N ALA A 279 -7.69 -17.45 -42.96
CA ALA A 279 -6.98 -16.46 -43.78
C ALA A 279 -5.70 -17.03 -44.41
N ALA A 280 -4.96 -17.87 -43.67
CA ALA A 280 -3.76 -18.54 -44.18
C ALA A 280 -4.10 -19.54 -45.30
N LEU A 281 -5.16 -20.34 -45.14
CA LEU A 281 -5.63 -21.26 -46.18
C LEU A 281 -6.05 -20.55 -47.47
N ARG A 282 -6.69 -19.38 -47.37
CA ARG A 282 -7.07 -18.56 -48.54
C ARG A 282 -5.89 -17.98 -49.33
N LYS A 283 -4.72 -17.85 -48.71
CA LYS A 283 -3.50 -17.31 -49.34
C LYS A 283 -2.65 -18.37 -50.03
N LEU A 284 -3.04 -19.65 -49.96
CA LEU A 284 -2.30 -20.74 -50.59
C LEU A 284 -2.34 -20.61 -52.13
N PRO A 285 -1.25 -20.98 -52.83
CA PRO A 285 -1.09 -20.72 -54.26
C PRO A 285 -1.86 -21.74 -55.15
N PHE A 286 -3.13 -22.01 -54.84
CA PHE A 286 -3.94 -22.98 -55.58
C PHE A 286 -4.14 -22.60 -57.04
N ASP A 287 -4.29 -21.31 -57.36
CA ASP A 287 -4.43 -20.85 -58.76
C ASP A 287 -3.22 -21.20 -59.63
N ARG A 288 -2.02 -21.16 -59.04
CA ARG A 288 -0.79 -21.55 -59.72
C ARG A 288 -0.70 -23.08 -59.84
N HIS A 289 -0.98 -23.79 -58.75
CA HIS A 289 -0.89 -25.25 -58.68
C HIS A 289 -1.93 -25.94 -59.60
N LEU A 290 -3.15 -25.42 -59.66
CA LEU A 290 -4.26 -25.91 -60.48
C LEU A 290 -4.40 -25.17 -61.83
N SER A 291 -3.35 -24.47 -62.25
CA SER A 291 -3.30 -23.86 -63.59
C SER A 291 -3.38 -24.94 -64.67
N ILE A 292 -3.97 -24.60 -65.84
CA ILE A 292 -4.17 -25.55 -66.95
C ILE A 292 -2.85 -26.23 -67.36
N GLN A 293 -1.74 -25.48 -67.37
CA GLN A 293 -0.41 -26.01 -67.70
C GLN A 293 0.09 -27.02 -66.66
N SER A 294 -0.08 -26.72 -65.36
CA SER A 294 0.32 -27.60 -64.26
C SER A 294 -0.52 -28.88 -64.23
N VAL A 295 -1.84 -28.75 -64.37
CA VAL A 295 -2.79 -29.87 -64.41
C VAL A 295 -2.50 -30.78 -65.59
N LYS A 296 -2.31 -30.21 -66.80
CA LYS A 296 -1.94 -30.98 -67.99
C LYS A 296 -0.65 -31.76 -67.77
N LYS A 297 0.39 -31.12 -67.23
CA LYS A 297 1.67 -31.75 -66.92
C LYS A 297 1.50 -32.90 -65.94
N MET A 298 0.90 -32.67 -64.77
CA MET A 298 0.78 -33.69 -63.73
C MET A 298 -0.12 -34.87 -64.12
N VAL A 299 -1.22 -34.63 -64.82
CA VAL A 299 -2.11 -35.70 -65.30
C VAL A 299 -1.42 -36.52 -66.39
N SER A 300 -0.76 -35.88 -67.37
CA SER A 300 -0.03 -36.60 -68.41
C SER A 300 1.17 -37.40 -67.87
N GLU A 301 1.85 -36.90 -66.83
CA GLU A 301 2.94 -37.62 -66.15
C GLU A 301 2.46 -38.78 -65.25
N ALA A 302 1.23 -38.72 -64.73
CA ALA A 302 0.70 -39.73 -63.81
C ALA A 302 -0.01 -40.89 -64.53
N ASP A 303 -0.90 -40.58 -65.48
CA ASP A 303 -1.73 -41.57 -66.16
C ASP A 303 -1.21 -41.94 -67.57
N GLY A 304 -0.24 -41.19 -68.11
CA GLY A 304 0.24 -41.38 -69.47
C GLY A 304 -0.80 -41.03 -70.54
N TYR A 305 -0.61 -41.54 -71.77
CA TYR A 305 -1.57 -41.32 -72.86
C TYR A 305 -2.62 -42.45 -72.87
N GLN A 306 -3.73 -42.28 -72.15
CA GLN A 306 -4.83 -43.27 -72.09
C GLN A 306 -5.99 -42.93 -73.03
N PRO A 307 -6.60 -43.92 -73.71
CA PRO A 307 -7.85 -43.73 -74.46
C PRO A 307 -9.04 -43.40 -73.54
N HIS A 308 -9.87 -42.45 -74.00
CA HIS A 308 -10.91 -41.66 -73.31
C HIS A 308 -12.09 -42.38 -72.61
N LEU A 309 -11.99 -43.66 -72.23
CA LEU A 309 -13.08 -44.41 -71.58
C LEU A 309 -12.99 -44.43 -70.05
N ILE A 310 -11.86 -44.00 -69.47
CA ILE A 310 -11.59 -44.09 -68.02
C ILE A 310 -11.08 -42.72 -67.53
N ALA A 311 -11.57 -42.26 -66.37
CA ALA A 311 -11.11 -41.01 -65.76
C ALA A 311 -9.65 -41.15 -65.27
N PRO A 312 -8.81 -40.10 -65.38
CA PRO A 312 -7.39 -40.15 -64.98
C PRO A 312 -7.21 -40.12 -63.46
N GLU A 313 -7.47 -41.26 -62.81
CA GLU A 313 -7.52 -41.37 -61.35
C GLU A 313 -6.18 -41.02 -60.68
N GLN A 314 -5.03 -41.36 -61.28
CA GLN A 314 -3.73 -41.09 -60.67
C GLN A 314 -3.38 -39.60 -60.72
N GLY A 315 -3.76 -38.92 -61.80
CA GLY A 315 -3.64 -37.48 -61.96
C GLY A 315 -4.48 -36.72 -60.92
N TYR A 316 -5.73 -37.13 -60.71
CA TYR A 316 -6.57 -36.58 -59.63
C TYR A 316 -5.94 -36.80 -58.25
N ARG A 317 -5.45 -38.01 -57.96
CA ARG A 317 -4.76 -38.32 -56.69
C ARG A 317 -3.57 -37.40 -56.46
N ARG A 318 -2.65 -37.29 -57.44
CA ARG A 318 -1.47 -36.42 -57.32
C ARG A 318 -1.81 -34.93 -57.19
N LEU A 319 -2.83 -34.46 -57.91
CA LEU A 319 -3.30 -33.07 -57.82
C LEU A 319 -3.88 -32.76 -56.44
N ILE A 320 -4.66 -33.67 -55.87
CA ILE A 320 -5.28 -33.49 -54.56
C ILE A 320 -4.22 -33.60 -53.45
N GLU A 321 -3.35 -34.61 -53.51
CA GLU A 321 -2.22 -34.76 -52.59
C GLU A 321 -1.31 -33.52 -52.62
N GLY A 322 -0.96 -33.04 -53.82
CA GLY A 322 -0.18 -31.81 -54.01
C GLY A 322 -0.88 -30.56 -53.44
N SER A 323 -2.21 -30.48 -53.56
CA SER A 323 -3.00 -29.37 -53.02
C SER A 323 -3.09 -29.42 -51.50
N LEU A 324 -3.36 -30.59 -50.91
CA LEU A 324 -3.50 -30.78 -49.47
C LEU A 324 -2.17 -30.67 -48.73
N ASN A 325 -1.04 -31.00 -49.39
CA ASN A 325 0.29 -30.77 -48.81
C ASN A 325 0.58 -29.30 -48.50
N TYR A 326 -0.06 -28.34 -49.18
CA TYR A 326 0.04 -26.92 -48.83
C TYR A 326 -0.61 -26.58 -47.47
N PHE A 327 -1.47 -27.45 -46.92
CA PHE A 327 -2.14 -27.21 -45.64
C PHE A 327 -1.20 -27.41 -44.45
N ARG A 328 -0.11 -28.18 -44.60
CA ARG A 328 0.87 -28.47 -43.55
C ARG A 328 1.43 -27.20 -42.91
N GLY A 329 1.85 -26.23 -43.72
CA GLY A 329 2.42 -24.96 -43.24
C GLY A 329 1.46 -24.16 -42.36
N PRO A 330 0.23 -23.83 -42.85
CA PRO A 330 -0.80 -23.23 -42.02
C PRO A 330 -1.14 -24.03 -40.76
N ALA A 331 -1.14 -25.36 -40.84
CA ALA A 331 -1.37 -26.26 -39.73
C ALA A 331 -0.38 -26.08 -38.58
N GLU A 332 0.90 -26.20 -38.90
CA GLU A 332 1.99 -26.03 -37.95
C GLU A 332 2.01 -24.61 -37.37
N SER A 333 1.75 -23.62 -38.24
CA SER A 333 1.69 -22.21 -37.85
C SER A 333 0.57 -21.93 -36.84
N SER A 334 -0.58 -22.60 -36.96
CA SER A 334 -1.67 -22.50 -35.98
C SER A 334 -1.29 -23.11 -34.63
N VAL A 335 -0.61 -24.27 -34.62
CA VAL A 335 -0.11 -24.87 -33.38
C VAL A 335 0.92 -23.94 -32.71
N ASP A 336 1.84 -23.36 -33.49
CA ASP A 336 2.82 -22.39 -32.98
C ASP A 336 2.15 -21.14 -32.39
N ALA A 337 1.11 -20.61 -33.05
CA ALA A 337 0.36 -19.45 -32.58
C ALA A 337 -0.38 -19.72 -31.26
N VAL A 338 -1.04 -20.87 -31.13
CA VAL A 338 -1.71 -21.26 -29.88
C VAL A 338 -0.70 -21.47 -28.75
N HIS A 339 0.41 -22.17 -29.02
CA HIS A 339 1.47 -22.35 -28.03
C HIS A 339 2.01 -21.00 -27.54
N PHE A 340 2.25 -20.03 -28.43
CA PHE A 340 2.67 -18.68 -28.04
C PHE A 340 1.67 -18.01 -27.09
N VAL A 341 0.36 -18.10 -27.37
CA VAL A 341 -0.68 -17.57 -26.49
C VAL A 341 -0.62 -18.24 -25.12
N LEU A 342 -0.51 -19.57 -25.05
CA LEU A 342 -0.44 -20.32 -23.80
C LEU A 342 0.80 -19.93 -22.95
N MET A 343 1.96 -19.76 -23.60
CA MET A 343 3.20 -19.29 -22.93
C MET A 343 3.02 -17.90 -22.30
N GLU A 344 2.37 -16.98 -23.00
CA GLU A 344 2.04 -15.66 -22.46
C GLU A 344 1.05 -15.73 -21.30
N LEU A 345 0.06 -16.63 -21.36
CA LEU A 345 -0.91 -16.82 -20.28
C LEU A 345 -0.23 -17.34 -19.02
N VAL A 346 0.68 -18.31 -19.11
CA VAL A 346 1.49 -18.77 -17.96
C VAL A 346 2.21 -17.59 -17.31
N ARG A 347 2.88 -16.74 -18.11
CA ARG A 347 3.59 -15.56 -17.58
C ARG A 347 2.65 -14.59 -16.86
N LYS A 348 1.47 -14.33 -17.42
CA LYS A 348 0.47 -13.44 -16.80
C LYS A 348 -0.09 -14.03 -15.51
N SER A 349 -0.44 -15.32 -15.51
CA SER A 349 -0.98 -16.01 -14.35
C SER A 349 -0.01 -16.04 -13.17
N LEU A 350 1.30 -16.23 -13.44
CA LEU A 350 2.33 -16.14 -12.40
C LEU A 350 2.45 -14.73 -11.82
N GLY A 351 2.43 -13.69 -12.67
CA GLY A 351 2.53 -12.30 -12.22
C GLY A 351 1.35 -11.82 -11.37
N GLU A 352 0.16 -12.42 -11.58
CA GLU A 352 -1.05 -12.14 -10.79
C GLU A 352 -1.11 -12.91 -9.46
N CYS A 353 -0.35 -14.00 -9.32
CA CYS A 353 -0.30 -14.77 -8.09
C CYS A 353 0.57 -14.05 -7.05
N GLN A 354 -0.08 -13.26 -6.18
CA GLN A 354 0.62 -12.45 -5.17
C GLN A 354 1.38 -13.32 -4.16
N GLU A 355 0.86 -14.51 -3.84
CA GLU A 355 1.49 -15.42 -2.89
C GLU A 355 2.84 -15.95 -3.40
N LEU A 356 2.98 -16.15 -4.72
CA LEU A 356 4.21 -16.66 -5.35
C LEU A 356 5.33 -15.62 -5.37
N LYS A 357 5.02 -14.32 -5.34
CA LYS A 357 6.05 -13.26 -5.29
C LYS A 357 6.94 -13.36 -4.05
N ARG A 358 6.44 -13.96 -2.96
CA ARG A 358 7.21 -14.24 -1.74
C ARG A 358 8.25 -15.34 -1.94
N PHE A 359 8.11 -16.18 -2.96
CA PHE A 359 8.94 -17.36 -3.23
C PHE A 359 9.46 -17.39 -4.67
N PRO A 360 10.42 -16.51 -5.05
CA PRO A 360 10.91 -16.40 -6.42
C PRO A 360 11.45 -17.72 -6.99
N SER A 361 12.10 -18.55 -6.16
CA SER A 361 12.61 -19.86 -6.58
C SER A 361 11.49 -20.84 -6.92
N LEU A 362 10.36 -20.78 -6.20
CA LEU A 362 9.19 -21.60 -6.48
C LEU A 362 8.45 -21.10 -7.72
N GLU A 363 8.31 -19.78 -7.87
CA GLU A 363 7.76 -19.15 -9.08
C GLU A 363 8.54 -19.59 -10.33
N ALA A 364 9.87 -19.53 -10.28
CA ALA A 364 10.73 -19.97 -11.37
C ALA A 364 10.60 -21.48 -11.66
N ALA A 365 10.46 -22.31 -10.63
CA ALA A 365 10.27 -23.75 -10.79
C ALA A 365 8.91 -24.09 -11.44
N ILE A 366 7.83 -23.41 -11.04
CA ILE A 366 6.50 -23.56 -11.64
C ILE A 366 6.53 -23.09 -13.10
N ALA A 367 7.16 -21.94 -13.38
CA ALA A 367 7.31 -21.42 -14.73
C ALA A 367 8.05 -22.41 -15.63
N ALA A 368 9.19 -22.94 -15.18
CA ALA A 368 9.97 -23.91 -15.94
C ALA A 368 9.17 -25.19 -16.24
N ALA A 369 8.49 -25.73 -15.24
CA ALA A 369 7.67 -26.94 -15.41
C ALA A 369 6.48 -26.72 -16.38
N ALA A 370 5.84 -25.56 -16.31
CA ALA A 370 4.76 -25.19 -17.22
C ALA A 370 5.26 -25.03 -18.66
N TYR A 371 6.37 -24.34 -18.87
CA TYR A 371 6.97 -24.14 -20.19
C TYR A 371 7.44 -25.44 -20.83
N GLU A 372 8.13 -26.30 -20.07
CA GLU A 372 8.54 -27.61 -20.56
C GLU A 372 7.34 -28.46 -21.00
N SER A 373 6.25 -28.41 -20.23
CA SER A 373 5.01 -29.12 -20.57
C SER A 373 4.38 -28.58 -21.86
N LEU A 374 4.32 -27.25 -22.02
CA LEU A 374 3.75 -26.61 -23.22
C LEU A 374 4.57 -26.86 -24.48
N ASP A 375 5.90 -26.93 -24.37
CA ASP A 375 6.78 -27.30 -25.49
C ASP A 375 6.54 -28.75 -25.92
N ARG A 376 6.42 -29.67 -24.96
CA ARG A 376 6.11 -31.08 -25.23
C ARG A 376 4.76 -31.24 -25.93
N PHE A 377 3.73 -30.54 -25.43
CA PHE A 377 2.40 -30.58 -26.05
C PHE A 377 2.39 -29.99 -27.45
N LYS A 378 3.12 -28.90 -27.69
CA LYS A 378 3.29 -28.33 -29.05
C LYS A 378 3.86 -29.36 -30.03
N ASP A 379 4.91 -30.07 -29.65
CA ASP A 379 5.55 -31.07 -30.52
C ASP A 379 4.62 -32.25 -30.83
N GLU A 380 3.85 -32.71 -29.84
CA GLU A 380 2.82 -33.75 -30.03
C GLU A 380 1.66 -33.26 -30.91
N SER A 381 1.17 -32.04 -30.67
CA SER A 381 0.11 -31.43 -31.47
C SER A 381 0.53 -31.25 -32.93
N LYS A 382 1.76 -30.81 -33.21
CA LYS A 382 2.29 -30.71 -34.58
C LYS A 382 2.25 -32.06 -35.30
N LYS A 383 2.74 -33.12 -34.65
CA LYS A 383 2.71 -34.47 -35.22
C LYS A 383 1.28 -34.93 -35.54
N THR A 384 0.35 -34.69 -34.63
CA THR A 384 -1.06 -35.06 -34.78
C THR A 384 -1.72 -34.30 -35.92
N VAL A 385 -1.53 -32.98 -35.96
CA VAL A 385 -2.09 -32.10 -36.98
C VAL A 385 -1.56 -32.44 -38.38
N LEU A 386 -0.26 -32.74 -38.52
CA LEU A 386 0.31 -33.19 -39.78
C LEU A 386 -0.24 -34.56 -40.22
N ARG A 387 -0.41 -35.51 -39.29
CA ARG A 387 -1.03 -36.81 -39.58
C ARG A 387 -2.46 -36.64 -40.09
N LEU A 388 -3.23 -35.69 -39.56
CA LEU A 388 -4.56 -35.39 -40.06
C LEU A 388 -4.52 -34.90 -41.52
N VAL A 389 -3.54 -34.06 -41.88
CA VAL A 389 -3.33 -33.67 -43.29
C VAL A 389 -2.96 -34.89 -44.15
N ASP A 390 -2.08 -35.76 -43.67
CA ASP A 390 -1.68 -36.99 -44.39
C ASP A 390 -2.86 -37.92 -44.64
N MET A 391 -3.73 -38.10 -43.63
CA MET A 391 -4.92 -38.94 -43.73
C MET A 391 -5.87 -38.43 -44.81
N GLU A 392 -6.14 -37.13 -44.83
CA GLU A 392 -7.01 -36.48 -45.83
C GLU A 392 -6.38 -36.48 -47.22
N ALA A 393 -5.06 -36.38 -47.33
CA ALA A 393 -4.35 -36.47 -48.61
C ALA A 393 -4.32 -37.88 -49.20
N SER A 394 -4.32 -38.92 -48.34
CA SER A 394 -4.13 -40.31 -48.75
C SER A 394 -5.43 -41.03 -49.12
N TYR A 395 -6.59 -40.60 -48.60
CA TYR A 395 -7.85 -41.32 -48.77
C TYR A 395 -8.89 -40.51 -49.55
N LEU A 396 -9.00 -40.79 -50.85
CA LEU A 396 -10.10 -40.31 -51.68
C LEU A 396 -11.23 -41.33 -51.69
N SER A 397 -12.45 -40.90 -51.35
CA SER A 397 -13.60 -41.81 -51.32
C SER A 397 -13.94 -42.31 -52.73
N VAL A 398 -14.37 -43.57 -52.82
CA VAL A 398 -14.87 -44.15 -54.09
C VAL A 398 -16.04 -43.34 -54.66
N ASP A 399 -16.82 -42.70 -53.77
CA ASP A 399 -17.91 -41.81 -54.14
C ASP A 399 -17.45 -40.50 -54.80
N PHE A 400 -16.25 -40.00 -54.50
CA PHE A 400 -15.65 -38.87 -55.21
C PHE A 400 -15.47 -39.23 -56.69
N PHE A 401 -14.86 -40.39 -56.97
CA PHE A 401 -14.63 -40.84 -58.35
C PHE A 401 -15.91 -41.23 -59.09
N ARG A 402 -16.92 -41.79 -58.40
CA ARG A 402 -18.23 -42.11 -59.00
C ARG A 402 -19.04 -40.89 -59.45
N LYS A 403 -18.79 -39.71 -58.88
CA LYS A 403 -19.48 -38.47 -59.25
C LYS A 403 -18.86 -37.78 -60.47
N LEU A 404 -17.61 -38.07 -60.81
CA LEU A 404 -16.92 -37.48 -61.97
C LEU A 404 -17.56 -37.81 -63.33
N PRO A 405 -18.03 -39.05 -63.62
CA PRO A 405 -18.65 -39.38 -64.90
C PRO A 405 -20.03 -38.75 -65.11
N GLN A 406 -20.82 -38.53 -64.05
CA GLN A 406 -22.18 -38.00 -64.15
C GLN A 406 -22.24 -36.53 -64.60
N GLU A 407 -21.16 -35.77 -64.45
CA GLU A 407 -21.08 -34.38 -64.93
C GLU A 407 -20.77 -34.27 -66.43
N VAL A 408 -20.30 -35.34 -67.07
CA VAL A 408 -19.97 -35.34 -68.51
C VAL A 408 -21.23 -35.28 -69.38
N GLU A 409 -22.37 -35.80 -68.90
CA GLU A 409 -23.62 -35.90 -69.67
C GLU A 409 -24.53 -34.66 -69.58
N LYS A 410 -24.34 -33.75 -68.62
CA LYS A 410 -25.26 -32.63 -68.36
C LYS A 410 -25.05 -31.38 -69.23
N GLY A 411 -24.15 -31.39 -70.21
CA GLY A 411 -23.94 -30.22 -71.08
C GLY A 411 -23.22 -30.52 -72.38
N GLY A 412 -23.99 -30.79 -73.45
CA GLY A 412 -23.49 -30.72 -74.84
C GLY A 412 -24.07 -31.78 -75.79
N ASN A 413 -24.50 -31.33 -76.97
CA ASN A 413 -25.07 -32.15 -78.04
C ASN A 413 -24.12 -33.31 -78.45
N PRO A 414 -24.62 -34.55 -78.71
CA PRO A 414 -23.77 -35.74 -78.88
C PRO A 414 -22.92 -35.75 -80.16
N ALA A 415 -23.15 -34.83 -81.09
CA ALA A 415 -22.65 -34.90 -82.47
C ALA A 415 -21.46 -33.98 -82.81
N SER A 416 -21.02 -33.06 -81.93
CA SER A 416 -19.93 -32.12 -82.25
C SER A 416 -18.58 -32.41 -81.59
N THR A 417 -18.46 -33.51 -80.83
CA THR A 417 -17.44 -33.58 -79.77
C THR A 417 -16.15 -34.29 -80.15
N THR A 418 -15.92 -34.78 -81.37
CA THR A 418 -14.75 -35.64 -81.66
C THR A 418 -13.40 -34.92 -81.81
N VAL A 419 -13.36 -33.59 -81.99
CA VAL A 419 -12.09 -32.86 -82.26
C VAL A 419 -11.56 -32.09 -81.04
N ASP A 420 -12.39 -31.82 -80.04
CA ASP A 420 -12.05 -30.96 -78.89
C ASP A 420 -11.76 -31.72 -77.57
N ARG A 421 -11.42 -33.02 -77.66
CA ARG A 421 -11.35 -33.92 -76.48
C ARG A 421 -10.00 -33.96 -75.75
N TYR A 422 -8.99 -33.29 -76.29
CA TYR A 422 -7.76 -32.85 -75.58
C TYR A 422 -7.68 -31.33 -75.44
N ALA A 423 -8.79 -30.63 -75.68
CA ALA A 423 -8.84 -29.19 -75.55
C ALA A 423 -8.65 -28.76 -74.09
N GLU A 424 -8.22 -27.51 -73.89
CA GLU A 424 -8.05 -26.90 -72.57
C GLU A 424 -9.26 -27.11 -71.64
N GLY A 425 -10.46 -27.30 -72.19
CA GLY A 425 -11.70 -27.58 -71.45
C GLY A 425 -11.67 -28.85 -70.58
N HIS A 426 -10.96 -29.91 -70.99
CA HIS A 426 -10.85 -31.15 -70.19
C HIS A 426 -10.01 -30.92 -68.92
N PHE A 427 -8.81 -30.36 -69.08
CA PHE A 427 -7.94 -30.03 -67.94
C PHE A 427 -8.54 -28.94 -67.04
N ARG A 428 -9.33 -28.01 -67.61
CA ARG A 428 -10.08 -27.01 -66.85
C ARG A 428 -11.16 -27.64 -65.96
N ARG A 429 -11.85 -28.70 -66.41
CA ARG A 429 -12.77 -29.49 -65.57
C ARG A 429 -12.05 -30.23 -64.44
N ILE A 430 -10.92 -30.88 -64.73
CA ILE A 430 -10.10 -31.55 -63.71
C ILE A 430 -9.69 -30.55 -62.62
N ALA A 431 -9.17 -29.38 -63.02
CA ALA A 431 -8.81 -28.30 -62.11
C ALA A 431 -9.99 -27.84 -61.24
N SER A 432 -11.17 -27.67 -61.84
CA SER A 432 -12.40 -27.27 -61.13
C SER A 432 -12.83 -28.31 -60.11
N ASN A 433 -12.76 -29.61 -60.45
CA ASN A 433 -13.20 -30.69 -59.58
C ASN A 433 -12.24 -30.89 -58.40
N VAL A 434 -10.92 -30.80 -58.65
CA VAL A 434 -9.91 -30.79 -57.58
C VAL A 434 -10.09 -29.56 -56.68
N SER A 435 -10.29 -28.37 -57.26
CA SER A 435 -10.55 -27.15 -56.49
C SER A 435 -11.79 -27.25 -55.61
N SER A 436 -12.88 -27.84 -56.14
CA SER A 436 -14.11 -28.08 -55.38
C SER A 436 -13.88 -29.03 -54.20
N TYR A 437 -13.13 -30.11 -54.41
CA TYR A 437 -12.77 -31.05 -53.34
C TYR A 437 -11.90 -30.41 -52.26
N VAL A 438 -10.83 -29.69 -52.66
CA VAL A 438 -9.96 -28.98 -51.71
C VAL A 438 -10.74 -27.93 -50.93
N ASN A 439 -11.65 -27.21 -51.57
CA ASN A 439 -12.54 -26.27 -50.90
C ASN A 439 -13.48 -26.98 -49.91
N MET A 440 -14.03 -28.14 -50.26
CA MET A 440 -14.85 -28.95 -49.37
C MET A 440 -14.05 -29.37 -48.12
N VAL A 441 -12.86 -29.95 -48.29
CA VAL A 441 -11.98 -30.35 -47.17
C VAL A 441 -11.58 -29.15 -46.31
N SER A 442 -11.40 -27.98 -46.93
CA SER A 442 -11.09 -26.74 -46.22
C SER A 442 -12.28 -26.12 -45.47
N LYS A 443 -13.54 -26.32 -45.91
CA LYS A 443 -14.72 -25.62 -45.38
C LYS A 443 -15.70 -26.50 -44.61
N GLY A 444 -15.75 -27.80 -44.87
CA GLY A 444 -16.76 -28.71 -44.33
C GLY A 444 -16.16 -30.02 -43.82
N CYS A 445 -16.51 -30.39 -42.59
CA CYS A 445 -16.34 -31.71 -41.95
C CYS A 445 -14.97 -32.40 -41.97
N GLY A 446 -13.90 -31.78 -42.47
CA GLY A 446 -12.55 -32.37 -42.47
C GLY A 446 -11.62 -31.68 -41.47
N ILE A 447 -10.58 -31.05 -42.01
CA ILE A 447 -9.39 -30.59 -41.30
C ILE A 447 -9.69 -29.46 -40.30
N LEU A 448 -10.45 -28.42 -40.69
CA LEU A 448 -10.76 -27.29 -39.80
C LEU A 448 -11.66 -27.67 -38.63
N SER A 449 -12.60 -28.60 -38.82
CA SER A 449 -13.45 -29.12 -37.74
C SER A 449 -12.68 -30.04 -36.81
N SER A 450 -11.80 -30.89 -37.36
CA SER A 450 -10.97 -31.81 -36.57
C SER A 450 -9.85 -31.12 -35.81
N TRP A 451 -9.46 -29.89 -36.17
CA TRP A 451 -8.48 -29.10 -35.41
C TRP A 451 -9.10 -28.17 -34.37
N ARG A 452 -10.43 -27.98 -34.42
CA ARG A 452 -11.16 -27.19 -33.42
C ARG A 452 -11.56 -28.00 -32.19
N GLY A 453 -11.94 -29.27 -32.38
CA GLY A 453 -12.20 -30.22 -31.31
C GLY A 453 -10.91 -30.88 -30.85
#